data_AF-A0A2N7AUM1-F1
#
_entry.id   AF-A0A2N7AUM1-F1
#
_cell.length_a   1.000
_cell.length_b   1.000
_cell.length_c   1.000
_cell.angle_alpha   90.00
_cell.angle_beta   90.00
_cell.angle_gamma   90.00
#
_symmetry.space_group_name_H-M   'P 1'
#
loop_
_entity.id
_entity.type
_entity.pdbx_description
1 polymer ?
#
loop_
_entity_poly.entity_id
_entity_poly.type
_entity_poly.pdbx_seq_one_letter_code
_entity_poly.pdbx_strand_id
1 'polypeptide(L)'
;MSFKRKLLYATLFASSCLISTTAVVKADTTADNADIISQSSAESNQQAQSSNAVEKNTGTDVDNAGKIDDSTNNVIQDNLQSTQVTQDASQATTQQEQSSHSDVSADGVYSVANITYLYDANGTQISNRALGPNTDWYTDQLHTLNDGFSYYHVATNEYARSSDGTYIPYVQSYSGNATVVYQKGSSIHDFQGYGNKATYLGNDLPTGSSWKVDNHANIGGKEWYEIGNNTWVPQDYVVINGGQYKDADWISGVPLIAQRPELPNGCEITAVTMMLQYAGANVNKMQLAYEMPRSSNPEYGYIGQPWDSTGITIFPNALMHLVERYAGSAKDLTGQGFDAIKYQINLGHPVVTWNTLYGFPYHALVVTGYDQNYVYYNDCWANQTLQMGINQFINNWNTQNRRAISY
;
A
#
# COMPACT_ATOMS: atom_id res chain seq x y z
N MET A 1 45.27 39.20 -34.98
CA MET A 1 45.26 38.44 -33.70
C MET A 1 43.83 38.01 -33.41
N SER A 2 43.61 36.76 -33.01
CA SER A 2 42.27 36.18 -32.83
C SER A 2 41.78 36.34 -31.39
N PHE A 3 40.60 36.95 -31.21
CA PHE A 3 39.91 36.97 -29.91
C PHE A 3 38.99 35.76 -29.81
N LYS A 4 39.37 34.81 -28.93
CA LYS A 4 38.61 33.58 -28.66
C LYS A 4 37.26 33.90 -28.01
N ARG A 5 36.15 33.63 -28.71
CA ARG A 5 34.84 33.48 -28.07
C ARG A 5 34.81 32.10 -27.38
N LYS A 6 34.62 32.07 -26.06
CA LYS A 6 34.29 30.83 -25.34
C LYS A 6 32.79 30.59 -25.46
N LEU A 7 32.37 29.49 -26.08
CA LEU A 7 31.03 28.95 -25.90
C LEU A 7 30.90 28.51 -24.43
N LEU A 8 29.88 28.99 -23.71
CA LEU A 8 29.37 28.25 -22.56
C LEU A 8 28.43 27.17 -23.09
N TYR A 9 28.80 25.91 -22.87
CA TYR A 9 27.86 24.79 -22.98
C TYR A 9 27.03 24.76 -21.71
N ALA A 10 25.84 25.36 -21.74
CA ALA A 10 24.83 25.12 -20.73
C ALA A 10 24.15 23.78 -21.05
N THR A 11 24.64 22.70 -20.45
CA THR A 11 23.98 21.39 -20.49
C THR A 11 22.71 21.44 -19.63
N LEU A 12 21.59 21.83 -20.26
CA LEU A 12 20.27 21.55 -19.72
C LEU A 12 20.04 20.04 -19.71
N PHE A 13 20.33 19.39 -18.58
CA PHE A 13 19.69 18.13 -18.24
C PHE A 13 18.24 18.42 -17.90
N ALA A 14 17.41 18.54 -18.95
CA ALA A 14 15.98 18.30 -18.83
C ALA A 14 15.80 16.81 -18.54
N SER A 15 15.97 16.41 -17.29
CA SER A 15 15.65 15.06 -16.83
C SER A 15 14.13 14.91 -16.80
N SER A 16 13.55 14.72 -17.99
CA SER A 16 12.19 14.21 -18.12
C SER A 16 12.18 12.79 -17.56
N CYS A 17 11.91 12.68 -16.26
CA CYS A 17 11.41 11.45 -15.65
C CYS A 17 10.03 11.16 -16.25
N LEU A 18 10.02 10.68 -17.49
CA LEU A 18 8.99 9.78 -17.97
C LEU A 18 9.09 8.56 -17.06
N ILE A 19 8.26 8.52 -16.03
CA ILE A 19 7.95 7.29 -15.31
C ILE A 19 7.16 6.45 -16.32
N SER A 20 7.90 5.74 -17.18
CA SER A 20 7.35 4.71 -18.05
C SER A 20 7.07 3.49 -17.17
N THR A 21 5.98 3.56 -16.40
CA THR A 21 5.29 2.35 -15.99
C THR A 21 4.78 1.68 -17.26
N THR A 22 5.55 0.72 -17.76
CA THR A 22 5.02 -0.27 -18.70
C THR A 22 3.84 -0.93 -18.01
N ALA A 23 2.64 -0.69 -18.55
CA ALA A 23 1.43 -1.25 -17.97
C ALA A 23 1.48 -2.76 -18.15
N VAL A 24 1.64 -3.51 -17.05
CA VAL A 24 1.60 -4.97 -17.07
C VAL A 24 0.25 -5.41 -17.63
N VAL A 25 0.27 -6.07 -18.77
CA VAL A 25 -0.95 -6.57 -19.41
C VAL A 25 -1.47 -7.74 -18.60
N LYS A 26 -2.74 -7.69 -18.19
CA LYS A 26 -3.36 -8.79 -17.46
C LYS A 26 -3.65 -9.96 -18.40
N ALA A 27 -3.24 -11.16 -18.02
CA ALA A 27 -3.85 -12.37 -18.57
C ALA A 27 -5.34 -12.41 -18.21
N ASP A 28 -6.16 -12.92 -19.13
CA ASP A 28 -7.57 -13.19 -18.85
C ASP A 28 -7.67 -14.27 -17.77
N THR A 29 -8.28 -13.94 -16.63
CA THR A 29 -8.57 -14.92 -15.59
C THR A 29 -9.87 -15.65 -15.92
N THR A 30 -9.85 -16.98 -15.99
CA THR A 30 -11.08 -17.79 -16.02
C THR A 30 -11.74 -17.79 -14.63
N ALA A 31 -12.47 -16.73 -14.31
CA ALA A 31 -13.24 -16.58 -13.08
C ALA A 31 -14.69 -16.18 -13.41
N ASP A 32 -15.65 -16.87 -12.80
CA ASP A 32 -17.08 -16.65 -13.02
C ASP A 32 -17.54 -15.23 -12.62
N ASN A 33 -18.53 -14.72 -13.36
CA ASN A 33 -19.14 -13.42 -13.09
C ASN A 33 -19.87 -13.41 -11.73
N ALA A 34 -19.43 -12.55 -10.81
CA ALA A 34 -20.21 -12.15 -9.63
C ALA A 34 -19.85 -10.73 -9.14
N ASP A 35 -20.17 -9.70 -9.94
CA ASP A 35 -20.34 -8.33 -9.42
C ASP A 35 -21.58 -8.28 -8.51
N ILE A 36 -21.44 -7.86 -7.24
CA ILE A 36 -22.38 -6.91 -6.58
C ILE A 36 -21.61 -6.02 -5.59
N ILE A 37 -21.76 -4.72 -5.76
CA ILE A 37 -21.29 -3.64 -4.87
C ILE A 37 -22.22 -3.53 -3.65
N SER A 38 -21.67 -3.29 -2.46
CA SER A 38 -22.40 -2.56 -1.41
C SER A 38 -21.48 -1.64 -0.58
N GLN A 39 -21.77 -0.34 -0.66
CA GLN A 39 -21.30 0.66 0.31
C GLN A 39 -22.20 0.58 1.55
N SER A 40 -21.66 0.84 2.74
CA SER A 40 -22.47 1.34 3.86
C SER A 40 -21.73 2.37 4.70
N SER A 41 -22.21 3.61 4.62
CA SER A 41 -21.88 4.69 5.55
C SER A 41 -22.80 4.61 6.77
N ALA A 42 -22.23 4.51 7.97
CA ALA A 42 -23.00 4.50 9.22
C ALA A 42 -23.17 5.93 9.76
N GLU A 43 -24.24 6.62 9.37
CA GLU A 43 -24.71 7.80 10.11
C GLU A 43 -25.45 7.36 11.38
N SER A 44 -25.25 8.12 12.46
CA SER A 44 -25.92 7.91 13.73
C SER A 44 -27.25 8.67 13.77
N ASN A 45 -28.29 8.05 14.32
CA ASN A 45 -29.50 8.76 14.69
C ASN A 45 -29.99 8.33 16.07
N GLN A 46 -29.99 9.27 17.01
CA GLN A 46 -30.71 9.13 18.27
C GLN A 46 -32.20 9.39 18.01
N GLN A 47 -33.09 8.63 18.65
CA GLN A 47 -34.47 9.05 18.80
C GLN A 47 -34.96 8.83 20.24
N ALA A 48 -35.54 9.87 20.81
CA ALA A 48 -36.09 9.89 22.15
C ALA A 48 -37.62 9.72 22.14
N GLN A 49 -38.19 9.70 23.36
CA GLN A 49 -39.60 9.95 23.71
C GLN A 49 -40.55 8.75 23.97
N SER A 50 -40.58 8.38 25.26
CA SER A 50 -41.71 8.55 26.19
C SER A 50 -43.01 7.71 26.11
N SER A 51 -43.18 6.92 27.17
CA SER A 51 -44.26 7.00 28.18
C SER A 51 -45.55 6.15 28.07
N ASN A 52 -45.97 5.71 29.27
CA ASN A 52 -47.28 5.17 29.72
C ASN A 52 -47.65 3.73 29.30
N ALA A 53 -48.35 2.91 30.12
CA ALA A 53 -48.57 2.89 31.58
C ALA A 53 -49.40 1.62 31.95
N VAL A 54 -49.11 0.94 33.08
CA VAL A 54 -50.10 0.21 33.95
C VAL A 54 -50.77 -1.06 33.32
N GLU A 55 -51.09 -2.21 33.95
CA GLU A 55 -51.27 -2.64 35.34
C GLU A 55 -51.03 -4.17 35.55
N LYS A 56 -50.83 -4.57 36.81
CA LYS A 56 -51.26 -5.82 37.49
C LYS A 56 -50.68 -7.22 37.19
N ASN A 57 -50.82 -8.02 38.24
CA ASN A 57 -50.21 -9.30 38.59
C ASN A 57 -51.34 -10.30 38.91
N THR A 58 -51.19 -11.60 38.58
CA THR A 58 -51.57 -12.77 39.44
C THR A 58 -51.48 -14.11 38.69
N GLY A 59 -50.87 -15.12 39.34
CA GLY A 59 -51.43 -16.49 39.40
C GLY A 59 -50.73 -17.64 38.62
N THR A 60 -50.01 -18.50 39.37
CA THR A 60 -50.16 -19.99 39.45
C THR A 60 -50.34 -20.83 38.17
N ASP A 61 -49.73 -22.02 37.98
CA ASP A 61 -48.89 -22.86 38.86
C ASP A 61 -48.24 -24.04 38.07
N VAL A 62 -47.45 -24.86 38.78
CA VAL A 62 -47.05 -26.27 38.52
C VAL A 62 -45.72 -26.57 37.78
N ASP A 63 -44.78 -27.11 38.56
CA ASP A 63 -43.52 -27.76 38.15
C ASP A 63 -43.67 -29.22 37.69
N ASN A 64 -42.84 -29.64 36.72
CA ASN A 64 -41.80 -30.70 36.84
C ASN A 64 -41.35 -31.13 35.42
N ALA A 65 -40.11 -30.93 34.98
CA ALA A 65 -38.82 -31.47 35.45
C ALA A 65 -38.59 -32.96 35.09
N GLY A 66 -37.63 -33.22 34.17
CA GLY A 66 -37.19 -34.55 33.75
C GLY A 66 -35.80 -34.53 33.11
N LYS A 67 -34.87 -35.34 33.64
CA LYS A 67 -33.40 -35.27 33.49
C LYS A 67 -32.82 -36.71 33.58
N ILE A 68 -31.64 -37.10 33.07
CA ILE A 68 -30.44 -36.35 32.59
C ILE A 68 -29.95 -36.93 31.24
N ASP A 69 -29.22 -36.10 30.49
CA ASP A 69 -28.11 -36.36 29.53
C ASP A 69 -27.28 -37.67 29.71
N ASP A 70 -26.67 -38.14 28.60
CA ASP A 70 -25.25 -38.54 28.42
C ASP A 70 -25.01 -39.69 27.42
N SER A 71 -23.78 -39.74 26.91
CA SER A 71 -23.25 -40.33 25.69
C SER A 71 -22.61 -41.72 25.90
N THR A 72 -22.46 -42.56 24.86
CA THR A 72 -21.14 -43.11 24.42
C THR A 72 -21.17 -44.13 23.25
N ASN A 73 -20.03 -44.15 22.54
CA ASN A 73 -19.58 -44.80 21.29
C ASN A 73 -19.70 -46.33 21.01
N ASN A 74 -19.68 -46.63 19.69
CA ASN A 74 -18.99 -47.70 18.94
C ASN A 74 -19.40 -49.21 19.03
N VAL A 75 -19.54 -49.86 17.86
CA VAL A 75 -18.59 -50.85 17.26
C VAL A 75 -19.10 -51.32 15.86
N ILE A 76 -18.27 -52.08 15.10
CA ILE A 76 -18.17 -52.26 13.64
C ILE A 76 -18.84 -53.56 13.10
N GLN A 77 -19.00 -53.64 11.76
CA GLN A 77 -19.23 -54.82 10.88
C GLN A 77 -20.71 -55.22 10.66
N ASP A 78 -21.14 -55.78 9.51
CA ASP A 78 -20.39 -56.46 8.45
C ASP A 78 -21.01 -56.32 7.02
N ASN A 79 -20.33 -56.82 5.99
CA ASN A 79 -20.67 -56.73 4.55
C ASN A 79 -21.33 -58.01 4.00
N LEU A 80 -22.38 -57.93 3.15
CA LEU A 80 -22.87 -59.06 2.35
C LEU A 80 -23.55 -58.66 1.01
N GLN A 81 -23.24 -59.41 -0.06
CA GLN A 81 -23.64 -59.15 -1.45
C GLN A 81 -24.99 -59.75 -1.87
N SER A 82 -25.65 -59.14 -2.88
CA SER A 82 -26.65 -59.76 -3.80
C SER A 82 -27.08 -58.79 -4.93
N THR A 83 -27.51 -59.14 -6.17
CA THR A 83 -27.28 -60.27 -7.11
C THR A 83 -27.82 -59.89 -8.51
N GLN A 84 -26.99 -59.94 -9.59
CA GLN A 84 -27.37 -59.90 -11.03
C GLN A 84 -28.06 -58.59 -11.56
N VAL A 85 -28.11 -58.25 -12.86
CA VAL A 85 -28.06 -59.02 -14.13
C VAL A 85 -27.20 -58.32 -15.21
N THR A 86 -26.63 -59.11 -16.12
CA THR A 86 -25.84 -58.74 -17.30
C THR A 86 -26.59 -57.92 -18.36
N GLN A 87 -25.90 -57.03 -19.07
CA GLN A 87 -25.98 -56.99 -20.54
C GLN A 87 -24.72 -56.38 -21.17
N ASP A 88 -24.30 -57.00 -22.28
CA ASP A 88 -23.06 -56.74 -23.00
C ASP A 88 -23.31 -55.77 -24.16
N ALA A 89 -22.50 -54.72 -24.27
CA ALA A 89 -22.54 -53.77 -25.38
C ALA A 89 -21.13 -53.22 -25.62
N SER A 90 -20.51 -53.71 -26.68
CA SER A 90 -19.17 -53.31 -27.13
C SER A 90 -19.09 -51.82 -27.45
N GLN A 91 -18.51 -51.03 -26.55
CA GLN A 91 -18.06 -49.68 -26.87
C GLN A 91 -16.61 -49.72 -27.31
N ALA A 92 -16.35 -49.17 -28.50
CA ALA A 92 -15.00 -49.00 -29.00
C ALA A 92 -14.24 -48.07 -28.05
N THR A 93 -13.08 -48.52 -27.56
CA THR A 93 -12.20 -47.72 -26.74
C THR A 93 -11.60 -46.60 -27.59
N THR A 94 -12.28 -45.45 -27.65
CA THR A 94 -11.62 -44.19 -28.02
C THR A 94 -10.62 -43.91 -26.92
N GLN A 95 -9.36 -44.28 -27.15
CA GLN A 95 -8.27 -43.81 -26.30
C GLN A 95 -8.22 -42.29 -26.46
N GLN A 96 -8.76 -41.57 -25.48
CA GLN A 96 -8.36 -40.19 -25.28
C GLN A 96 -6.88 -40.25 -24.92
N GLU A 97 -6.02 -39.75 -25.82
CA GLU A 97 -4.64 -39.48 -25.47
C GLU A 97 -4.65 -38.48 -24.32
N GLN A 98 -4.34 -38.97 -23.14
CA GLN A 98 -4.27 -38.17 -21.93
C GLN A 98 -2.99 -37.35 -22.03
N SER A 99 -3.09 -36.15 -22.61
CA SER A 99 -2.01 -35.19 -22.77
C SER A 99 -1.50 -34.78 -21.39
N SER A 100 -0.49 -35.49 -20.89
CA SER A 100 0.10 -35.33 -19.56
C SER A 100 0.99 -34.08 -19.43
N HIS A 101 0.48 -32.91 -19.82
CA HIS A 101 1.08 -31.65 -19.44
C HIS A 101 1.08 -31.51 -17.91
N SER A 102 1.98 -30.67 -17.40
CA SER A 102 2.06 -30.36 -15.97
C SER A 102 2.03 -28.86 -15.76
N ASP A 103 1.10 -28.43 -14.92
CA ASP A 103 0.82 -27.03 -14.66
C ASP A 103 1.27 -26.69 -13.23
N VAL A 104 2.07 -25.65 -13.09
CA VAL A 104 2.51 -25.12 -11.80
C VAL A 104 2.00 -23.69 -11.65
N SER A 105 1.44 -23.36 -10.50
CA SER A 105 1.00 -21.99 -10.19
C SER A 105 2.18 -21.00 -10.28
N ALA A 106 1.94 -19.88 -10.94
CA ALA A 106 2.83 -18.71 -10.95
C ALA A 106 2.06 -17.50 -10.39
N ASP A 107 2.77 -16.44 -10.03
CA ASP A 107 2.15 -15.17 -9.68
C ASP A 107 3.18 -14.05 -9.86
N GLY A 108 3.23 -13.46 -11.06
CA GLY A 108 4.30 -12.54 -11.40
C GLY A 108 4.20 -11.92 -12.78
N VAL A 109 5.30 -11.32 -13.21
CA VAL A 109 5.45 -10.66 -14.51
C VAL A 109 6.39 -11.48 -15.38
N TYR A 110 5.97 -11.76 -16.61
CA TYR A 110 6.78 -12.30 -17.69
C TYR A 110 7.05 -11.18 -18.71
N SER A 111 8.30 -10.75 -18.82
CA SER A 111 8.74 -9.64 -19.67
C SER A 111 9.44 -10.15 -20.93
N VAL A 112 9.03 -9.68 -22.11
CA VAL A 112 9.62 -10.06 -23.40
C VAL A 112 10.38 -8.90 -24.05
N ALA A 113 11.62 -9.15 -24.50
CA ALA A 113 12.45 -8.13 -25.16
C ALA A 113 12.21 -8.03 -26.68
N ASN A 114 11.74 -9.12 -27.30
CA ASN A 114 11.50 -9.24 -28.74
C ASN A 114 10.03 -9.56 -29.01
N ILE A 115 9.64 -9.67 -30.29
CA ILE A 115 8.37 -10.26 -30.66
C ILE A 115 8.40 -11.73 -30.23
N THR A 116 7.49 -12.14 -29.34
CA THR A 116 7.42 -13.50 -28.81
C THR A 116 6.15 -14.17 -29.32
N TYR A 117 6.30 -15.33 -29.96
CA TYR A 117 5.16 -16.09 -30.48
C TYR A 117 4.36 -16.77 -29.37
N LEU A 118 3.09 -16.97 -29.66
CA LEU A 118 2.13 -17.58 -28.75
C LEU A 118 1.81 -19.01 -29.19
N TYR A 119 1.44 -19.83 -28.22
CA TYR A 119 1.18 -21.25 -28.37
C TYR A 119 -0.14 -21.60 -27.68
N ASP A 120 -0.87 -22.60 -28.18
CA ASP A 120 -2.00 -23.20 -27.46
C ASP A 120 -1.54 -24.17 -26.37
N ALA A 121 -2.48 -24.71 -25.60
CA ALA A 121 -2.24 -25.69 -24.53
C ALA A 121 -1.68 -27.05 -25.02
N ASN A 122 -1.47 -27.24 -26.32
CA ASN A 122 -0.81 -28.42 -26.91
C ASN A 122 0.56 -28.08 -27.51
N GLY A 123 1.02 -26.83 -27.41
CA GLY A 123 2.27 -26.36 -28.04
C GLY A 123 2.14 -26.01 -29.52
N THR A 124 0.92 -25.89 -30.06
CA THR A 124 0.71 -25.45 -31.45
C THR A 124 0.86 -23.94 -31.53
N GLN A 125 1.75 -23.46 -32.40
CA GLN A 125 1.98 -22.02 -32.56
C GLN A 125 0.76 -21.29 -33.15
N ILE A 126 0.31 -20.25 -32.46
CA ILE A 126 -0.71 -19.30 -32.89
C ILE A 126 -0.07 -18.33 -33.89
N SER A 127 -0.58 -18.30 -35.12
CA SER A 127 0.07 -17.63 -36.26
C SER A 127 -0.44 -16.22 -36.57
N ASN A 128 -1.56 -15.81 -35.99
CA ASN A 128 -2.23 -14.54 -36.26
C ASN A 128 -1.96 -13.43 -35.21
N ARG A 129 -1.30 -13.76 -34.09
CA ARG A 129 -0.92 -12.80 -33.03
C ARG A 129 0.36 -13.24 -32.31
N ALA A 130 1.03 -12.29 -31.69
CA ALA A 130 2.27 -12.45 -30.94
C ALA A 130 2.37 -11.33 -29.89
N LEU A 131 3.19 -11.51 -28.86
CA LEU A 131 3.50 -10.46 -27.89
C LEU A 131 4.39 -9.39 -28.53
N GLY A 132 4.15 -8.12 -28.18
CA GLY A 132 4.97 -7.01 -28.65
C GLY A 132 6.34 -6.97 -27.95
N PRO A 133 7.40 -6.46 -28.61
CA PRO A 133 8.72 -6.33 -27.97
C PRO A 133 8.69 -5.27 -26.86
N ASN A 134 9.40 -5.54 -25.76
CA ASN A 134 9.46 -4.71 -24.56
C ASN A 134 8.07 -4.54 -23.90
N THR A 135 7.35 -5.65 -23.74
CA THR A 135 6.06 -5.68 -23.04
C THR A 135 6.10 -6.63 -21.85
N ASP A 136 5.34 -6.27 -20.81
CA ASP A 136 5.24 -6.98 -19.54
C ASP A 136 3.86 -7.62 -19.44
N TRP A 137 3.82 -8.91 -19.14
CA TRP A 137 2.58 -9.70 -19.07
C TRP A 137 2.45 -10.34 -17.70
N TYR A 138 1.28 -10.22 -17.10
CA TYR A 138 0.93 -11.01 -15.92
C TYR A 138 0.86 -12.48 -16.29
N THR A 139 1.37 -13.35 -15.43
CA THR A 139 1.21 -14.79 -15.55
C THR A 139 0.87 -15.43 -14.21
N ASP A 140 -0.11 -16.32 -14.24
CA ASP A 140 -0.64 -17.11 -13.12
C ASP A 140 -0.29 -18.60 -13.21
N GLN A 141 0.32 -19.04 -14.31
CA GLN A 141 0.62 -20.44 -14.56
C GLN A 141 1.89 -20.63 -15.42
N LEU A 142 2.74 -21.58 -15.00
CA LEU A 142 3.78 -22.18 -15.83
C LEU A 142 3.30 -23.57 -16.29
N HIS A 143 2.98 -23.67 -17.57
CA HIS A 143 2.53 -24.88 -18.25
C HIS A 143 3.73 -25.59 -18.89
N THR A 144 3.93 -26.88 -18.62
CA THR A 144 5.04 -27.67 -19.17
C THR A 144 4.53 -28.87 -19.95
N LEU A 145 4.91 -28.96 -21.22
CA LEU A 145 4.50 -30.01 -22.15
C LEU A 145 5.38 -31.28 -22.01
N ASN A 146 4.91 -32.36 -22.63
CA ASN A 146 5.58 -33.68 -22.66
C ASN A 146 6.99 -33.66 -23.30
N ASP A 147 7.31 -32.65 -24.10
CA ASP A 147 8.63 -32.44 -24.70
C ASP A 147 9.63 -31.75 -23.74
N GLY A 148 9.17 -31.34 -22.56
CA GLY A 148 9.96 -30.67 -21.54
C GLY A 148 10.09 -29.16 -21.73
N PHE A 149 9.43 -28.55 -22.72
CA PHE A 149 9.37 -27.10 -22.83
C PHE A 149 8.24 -26.53 -21.96
N SER A 150 8.56 -25.43 -21.29
CA SER A 150 7.60 -24.70 -20.45
C SER A 150 7.18 -23.38 -21.10
N TYR A 151 5.97 -22.94 -20.80
CA TYR A 151 5.32 -21.78 -21.36
C TYR A 151 4.52 -21.07 -20.25
N TYR A 152 4.60 -19.75 -20.18
CA TYR A 152 3.83 -18.93 -19.25
C TYR A 152 2.47 -18.60 -19.87
N HIS A 153 1.39 -18.80 -19.12
CA HIS A 153 0.05 -18.36 -19.51
C HIS A 153 -0.01 -16.83 -19.53
N VAL A 154 -0.53 -16.25 -20.63
CA VAL A 154 -0.57 -14.79 -20.84
C VAL A 154 -1.90 -14.24 -21.36
N ALA A 155 -2.80 -15.10 -21.86
CA ALA A 155 -4.18 -14.80 -22.22
C ALA A 155 -4.98 -16.11 -22.38
N THR A 156 -6.32 -16.05 -22.46
CA THR A 156 -7.19 -17.24 -22.53
C THR A 156 -6.71 -18.29 -23.55
N ASN A 157 -6.24 -19.45 -23.08
CA ASN A 157 -5.67 -20.55 -23.88
C ASN A 157 -4.39 -20.20 -24.68
N GLU A 158 -3.66 -19.16 -24.28
CA GLU A 158 -2.45 -18.71 -24.97
C GLU A 158 -1.26 -18.59 -24.02
N TYR A 159 -0.15 -19.18 -24.46
CA TYR A 159 1.06 -19.34 -23.68
C TYR A 159 2.28 -18.84 -24.45
N ALA A 160 3.18 -18.14 -23.75
CA ALA A 160 4.46 -17.66 -24.29
C ALA A 160 5.61 -18.52 -23.77
N ARG A 161 6.55 -18.92 -24.64
CA ARG A 161 7.60 -19.87 -24.27
C ARG A 161 8.55 -19.30 -23.23
N SER A 162 8.83 -20.05 -22.15
CA SER A 162 9.60 -19.54 -21.00
C SER A 162 11.01 -19.06 -21.36
N SER A 163 11.62 -19.59 -22.42
CA SER A 163 12.93 -19.18 -22.94
C SER A 163 12.98 -17.81 -23.60
N ASP A 164 11.82 -17.26 -24.00
CA ASP A 164 11.75 -16.11 -24.92
C ASP A 164 11.55 -14.78 -24.16
N GLY A 165 11.62 -14.83 -22.83
CA GLY A 165 11.44 -13.72 -21.90
C GLY A 165 11.98 -14.04 -20.51
N THR A 166 11.73 -13.14 -19.55
CA THR A 166 12.18 -13.27 -18.16
C THR A 166 10.96 -13.25 -17.24
N TYR A 167 10.83 -14.26 -16.37
CA TYR A 167 9.81 -14.27 -15.31
C TYR A 167 10.38 -13.72 -14.01
N ILE A 168 9.61 -12.83 -13.38
CA ILE A 168 9.87 -12.25 -12.07
C ILE A 168 8.62 -12.50 -11.21
N PRO A 169 8.69 -13.32 -10.13
CA PRO A 169 7.57 -13.48 -9.22
C PRO A 169 7.28 -12.16 -8.50
N TYR A 170 6.00 -11.90 -8.22
CA TYR A 170 5.59 -10.76 -7.41
C TYR A 170 6.11 -10.90 -5.98
N VAL A 171 5.93 -12.07 -5.37
CA VAL A 171 6.48 -12.38 -4.03
C VAL A 171 7.99 -12.55 -4.14
N GLN A 172 8.72 -11.68 -3.45
CA GLN A 172 10.18 -11.69 -3.35
C GLN A 172 10.61 -11.66 -1.88
N SER A 173 11.69 -12.36 -1.55
CA SER A 173 12.21 -12.37 -0.18
C SER A 173 12.68 -10.98 0.24
N TYR A 174 12.30 -10.59 1.45
CA TYR A 174 12.58 -9.28 2.02
C TYR A 174 13.08 -9.43 3.45
N SER A 175 13.56 -8.33 4.04
CA SER A 175 13.86 -8.32 5.47
C SER A 175 13.71 -6.93 6.06
N GLY A 176 13.07 -6.87 7.22
CA GLY A 176 12.84 -5.66 7.99
C GLY A 176 11.73 -5.87 9.00
N ASN A 177 11.26 -4.78 9.61
CA ASN A 177 10.11 -4.80 10.50
C ASN A 177 9.09 -3.75 10.03
N ALA A 178 7.90 -4.19 9.61
CA ALA A 178 6.80 -3.31 9.26
C ALA A 178 6.16 -2.76 10.54
N THR A 179 6.25 -1.45 10.75
CA THR A 179 5.62 -0.74 11.86
C THR A 179 4.40 0.02 11.36
N VAL A 180 3.24 -0.18 11.97
CA VAL A 180 1.99 0.51 11.59
C VAL A 180 2.04 1.98 12.02
N VAL A 181 1.83 2.89 11.05
CA VAL A 181 2.00 4.35 11.18
C VAL A 181 0.77 5.13 10.70
N TYR A 182 -0.43 4.62 11.01
CA TYR A 182 -1.68 5.33 10.74
C TYR A 182 -1.99 6.33 11.89
N GLN A 183 -3.27 6.58 12.20
CA GLN A 183 -3.67 7.52 13.24
C GLN A 183 -3.52 6.93 14.65
N LYS A 184 -3.09 7.75 15.62
CA LYS A 184 -2.84 7.33 16.99
C LYS A 184 -4.11 6.84 17.68
N GLY A 185 -4.11 5.58 18.11
CA GLY A 185 -5.26 4.91 18.73
C GLY A 185 -6.18 4.19 17.75
N SER A 186 -5.90 4.27 16.45
CA SER A 186 -6.58 3.51 15.39
C SER A 186 -5.83 2.21 15.08
N SER A 187 -6.50 1.30 14.36
CA SER A 187 -5.92 0.08 13.79
C SER A 187 -6.07 0.07 12.26
N ILE A 188 -5.37 -0.84 11.58
CA ILE A 188 -5.52 -1.11 10.15
C ILE A 188 -5.75 -2.60 9.91
N HIS A 189 -6.47 -2.93 8.84
CA HIS A 189 -6.74 -4.33 8.46
C HIS A 189 -5.46 -5.05 8.00
N ASP A 190 -5.27 -6.30 8.43
CA ASP A 190 -4.44 -7.25 7.68
C ASP A 190 -5.26 -7.97 6.61
N PHE A 191 -4.58 -8.64 5.67
CA PHE A 191 -5.21 -9.32 4.55
C PHE A 191 -4.62 -10.71 4.34
N GLN A 192 -5.47 -11.67 3.98
CA GLN A 192 -5.02 -12.93 3.39
C GLN A 192 -4.73 -12.67 1.90
N GLY A 193 -3.50 -12.96 1.46
CA GLY A 193 -3.03 -12.56 0.13
C GLY A 193 -2.85 -11.05 -0.04
N TYR A 194 -2.46 -10.63 -1.24
CA TYR A 194 -2.00 -9.27 -1.53
C TYR A 194 -2.57 -8.73 -2.85
N GLY A 195 -2.44 -7.41 -3.06
CA GLY A 195 -2.93 -6.74 -4.27
C GLY A 195 -4.44 -6.95 -4.49
N ASN A 196 -4.84 -7.25 -5.73
CA ASN A 196 -6.25 -7.49 -6.07
C ASN A 196 -6.81 -8.82 -5.52
N LYS A 197 -5.96 -9.69 -4.96
CA LYS A 197 -6.36 -10.97 -4.33
C LYS A 197 -6.52 -10.85 -2.81
N ALA A 198 -6.18 -9.69 -2.24
CA ALA A 198 -6.20 -9.43 -0.81
C ALA A 198 -7.63 -9.53 -0.24
N THR A 199 -7.83 -10.38 0.76
CA THR A 199 -9.13 -10.58 1.43
C THR A 199 -9.00 -10.28 2.91
N TYR A 200 -9.84 -9.36 3.43
CA TYR A 200 -9.90 -9.07 4.86
C TYR A 200 -10.62 -10.21 5.60
N LEU A 201 -9.97 -10.82 6.60
CA LEU A 201 -10.51 -11.95 7.37
C LEU A 201 -10.96 -11.57 8.80
N GLY A 202 -10.98 -10.28 9.15
CA GLY A 202 -11.46 -9.81 10.46
C GLY A 202 -10.38 -9.51 11.51
N ASN A 203 -9.10 -9.42 11.13
CA ASN A 203 -8.00 -9.11 12.04
C ASN A 203 -7.45 -7.70 11.81
N ASP A 204 -7.28 -6.96 12.90
CA ASP A 204 -6.80 -5.58 12.91
C ASP A 204 -5.46 -5.45 13.64
N LEU A 205 -4.54 -4.68 13.07
CA LEU A 205 -3.24 -4.36 13.63
C LEU A 205 -3.25 -2.95 14.23
N PRO A 206 -3.02 -2.78 15.54
CA PRO A 206 -3.06 -1.46 16.16
C PRO A 206 -1.87 -0.60 15.72
N THR A 207 -2.09 0.71 15.58
CA THR A 207 -1.03 1.68 15.24
C THR A 207 0.08 1.65 16.28
N GLY A 208 1.33 1.62 15.82
CA GLY A 208 2.53 1.41 16.63
C GLY A 208 2.91 -0.06 16.88
N SER A 209 2.08 -1.03 16.47
CA SER A 209 2.53 -2.44 16.41
C SER A 209 3.62 -2.60 15.34
N SER A 210 4.52 -3.56 15.55
CA SER A 210 5.64 -3.83 14.65
C SER A 210 5.82 -5.33 14.45
N TRP A 211 5.97 -5.73 13.19
CA TRP A 211 5.92 -7.11 12.73
C TRP A 211 7.13 -7.39 11.87
N LYS A 212 7.70 -8.59 11.97
CA LYS A 212 8.78 -9.01 11.06
C LYS A 212 8.22 -9.15 9.64
N VAL A 213 9.04 -8.83 8.65
CA VAL A 213 8.72 -9.04 7.24
C VAL A 213 9.68 -10.06 6.65
N ASP A 214 9.11 -11.13 6.08
CA ASP A 214 9.86 -12.21 5.44
C ASP A 214 9.84 -12.09 3.89
N ASN A 215 8.75 -11.56 3.33
CA ASN A 215 8.60 -11.31 1.89
C ASN A 215 7.90 -9.97 1.61
N HIS A 216 8.07 -9.46 0.39
CA HIS A 216 7.31 -8.33 -0.14
C HIS A 216 6.74 -8.65 -1.52
N ALA A 217 5.74 -7.87 -1.97
CA ALA A 217 5.17 -7.97 -3.30
C ALA A 217 4.79 -6.59 -3.85
N ASN A 218 5.34 -6.22 -5.00
CA ASN A 218 5.02 -4.96 -5.68
C ASN A 218 3.96 -5.18 -6.77
N ILE A 219 2.76 -4.63 -6.57
CA ILE A 219 1.64 -4.72 -7.50
C ILE A 219 1.24 -3.33 -7.96
N GLY A 220 1.46 -3.04 -9.24
CA GLY A 220 1.11 -1.75 -9.83
C GLY A 220 1.84 -0.55 -9.21
N GLY A 221 3.07 -0.75 -8.73
CA GLY A 221 3.85 0.27 -8.01
C GLY A 221 3.52 0.36 -6.51
N LYS A 222 2.59 -0.44 -5.99
CA LYS A 222 2.30 -0.52 -4.55
C LYS A 222 2.92 -1.74 -3.92
N GLU A 223 3.78 -1.51 -2.92
CA GLU A 223 4.34 -2.55 -2.07
C GLU A 223 3.32 -3.12 -1.08
N TRP A 224 3.42 -4.43 -0.87
CA TRP A 224 2.75 -5.19 0.19
C TRP A 224 3.81 -5.99 0.93
N TYR A 225 3.65 -6.14 2.26
CA TYR A 225 4.61 -6.86 3.10
C TYR A 225 3.96 -8.03 3.81
N GLU A 226 4.57 -9.20 3.71
CA GLU A 226 4.13 -10.41 4.41
C GLU A 226 4.66 -10.38 5.84
N ILE A 227 3.74 -10.40 6.81
CA ILE A 227 4.02 -10.28 8.26
C ILE A 227 3.70 -11.58 9.04
N GLY A 228 3.25 -12.61 8.33
CA GLY A 228 2.81 -13.90 8.85
C GLY A 228 2.35 -14.78 7.69
N ASN A 229 1.96 -16.03 7.97
CA ASN A 229 1.65 -17.05 6.96
C ASN A 229 0.58 -16.61 5.93
N ASN A 230 1.02 -16.08 4.78
CA ASN A 230 0.21 -15.41 3.77
C ASN A 230 -0.67 -14.26 4.33
N THR A 231 -0.22 -13.61 5.40
CA THR A 231 -0.84 -12.43 6.02
C THR A 231 -0.06 -11.19 5.61
N TRP A 232 -0.73 -10.27 4.93
CA TRP A 232 -0.11 -9.12 4.27
C TRP A 232 -0.67 -7.79 4.75
N VAL A 233 0.17 -6.76 4.71
CA VAL A 233 -0.21 -5.37 4.94
C VAL A 233 0.22 -4.50 3.75
N PRO A 234 -0.61 -3.55 3.28
CA PRO A 234 -0.24 -2.63 2.22
C PRO A 234 0.70 -1.54 2.76
N GLN A 235 1.62 -1.06 1.92
CA GLN A 235 2.58 0.01 2.27
C GLN A 235 1.93 1.32 2.74
N ASP A 236 0.66 1.54 2.40
CA ASP A 236 -0.06 2.79 2.68
C ASP A 236 -0.24 3.04 4.19
N TYR A 237 -0.06 2.02 5.04
CA TYR A 237 -0.20 2.14 6.51
C TYR A 237 1.06 1.78 7.31
N VAL A 238 2.17 1.42 6.66
CA VAL A 238 3.39 0.97 7.35
C VAL A 238 4.63 1.75 6.92
N VAL A 239 5.67 1.66 7.76
CA VAL A 239 7.07 1.91 7.38
C VAL A 239 7.92 0.69 7.72
N ILE A 240 8.99 0.48 6.97
CA ILE A 240 9.95 -0.59 7.28
C ILE A 240 11.10 -0.04 8.13
N ASN A 241 11.36 -0.66 9.28
CA ASN A 241 12.53 -0.40 10.11
C ASN A 241 13.56 -1.53 9.92
N GLY A 242 14.83 -1.17 9.66
CA GLY A 242 15.89 -2.14 9.34
C GLY A 242 15.83 -2.72 7.91
N GLY A 243 15.09 -2.05 7.01
CA GLY A 243 15.00 -2.41 5.59
C GLY A 243 16.28 -2.08 4.81
N GLN A 244 16.31 -2.47 3.55
CA GLN A 244 17.40 -2.10 2.62
C GLN A 244 17.07 -0.78 1.92
N TYR A 245 17.93 0.22 2.11
CA TYR A 245 17.74 1.58 1.57
C TYR A 245 18.92 2.00 0.71
N LYS A 246 18.65 2.85 -0.29
CA LYS A 246 19.72 3.49 -1.09
C LYS A 246 20.60 4.35 -0.18
N ASP A 247 21.88 4.48 -0.52
CA ASP A 247 22.82 5.38 0.17
C ASP A 247 22.44 6.86 0.03
N ALA A 248 21.79 7.22 -1.07
CA ALA A 248 21.19 8.52 -1.31
C ALA A 248 19.94 8.37 -2.17
N ASP A 249 18.95 9.24 -1.94
CA ASP A 249 17.77 9.37 -2.80
C ASP A 249 17.11 10.73 -2.61
N TRP A 250 16.40 11.22 -3.62
CA TRP A 250 15.78 12.55 -3.59
C TRP A 250 14.58 12.68 -4.53
N ILE A 251 13.68 13.56 -4.13
CA ILE A 251 12.43 13.89 -4.81
C ILE A 251 12.60 15.25 -5.47
N SER A 252 12.45 15.30 -6.80
CA SER A 252 12.44 16.53 -7.57
C SER A 252 11.00 17.04 -7.78
N GLY A 253 10.81 18.35 -7.78
CA GLY A 253 9.50 18.97 -8.09
C GLY A 253 8.59 19.27 -6.90
N VAL A 254 8.99 18.94 -5.66
CA VAL A 254 8.28 19.40 -4.46
C VAL A 254 8.30 20.93 -4.44
N PRO A 255 7.14 21.62 -4.47
CA PRO A 255 7.10 23.07 -4.58
C PRO A 255 7.68 23.72 -3.32
N LEU A 256 8.22 24.93 -3.49
CA LEU A 256 8.71 25.77 -2.41
C LEU A 256 7.73 26.93 -2.20
N ILE A 257 7.12 26.98 -1.03
CA ILE A 257 6.09 27.96 -0.67
C ILE A 257 6.54 28.68 0.61
N ALA A 258 6.74 30.00 0.52
CA ALA A 258 6.96 30.84 1.70
C ALA A 258 5.67 30.89 2.55
N GLN A 259 5.79 30.79 3.88
CA GLN A 259 4.63 30.95 4.78
C GLN A 259 4.17 32.42 4.86
N ARG A 260 5.12 33.36 4.81
CA ARG A 260 4.91 34.82 4.93
C ARG A 260 4.57 35.46 3.57
N PRO A 261 3.88 36.63 3.54
CA PRO A 261 3.42 37.43 4.68
C PRO A 261 2.18 36.91 5.40
N GLU A 262 1.40 36.01 4.79
CA GLU A 262 0.03 35.69 5.21
C GLU A 262 -0.05 34.80 6.46
N LEU A 263 0.92 33.90 6.65
CA LEU A 263 0.97 32.94 7.76
C LEU A 263 2.27 33.08 8.57
N PRO A 264 2.50 34.19 9.30
CA PRO A 264 3.66 34.36 10.20
C PRO A 264 3.93 33.18 11.13
N ASN A 265 2.91 32.43 11.57
CA ASN A 265 3.03 31.27 12.45
C ASN A 265 2.57 29.95 11.81
N GLY A 266 2.26 29.91 10.50
CA GLY A 266 1.72 28.72 9.83
C GLY A 266 2.77 27.86 9.12
N CYS A 267 3.90 27.56 9.77
CA CYS A 267 4.96 26.77 9.14
C CYS A 267 4.49 25.33 8.81
N GLU A 268 3.76 24.69 9.73
CA GLU A 268 3.24 23.33 9.61
C GLU A 268 2.31 23.19 8.41
N ILE A 269 1.30 24.06 8.32
CA ILE A 269 0.30 23.96 7.27
C ILE A 269 0.86 24.40 5.91
N THR A 270 1.86 25.28 5.88
CA THR A 270 2.59 25.61 4.65
C THR A 270 3.46 24.42 4.18
N ALA A 271 4.10 23.71 5.10
CA ALA A 271 4.85 22.49 4.80
C ALA A 271 3.92 21.36 4.30
N VAL A 272 2.78 21.13 4.95
CA VAL A 272 1.73 20.21 4.48
C VAL A 272 1.17 20.63 3.12
N THR A 273 1.04 21.93 2.83
CA THR A 273 0.64 22.41 1.50
C THR A 273 1.65 22.00 0.43
N MET A 274 2.95 22.14 0.69
CA MET A 274 4.00 21.73 -0.25
C MET A 274 3.97 20.22 -0.51
N MET A 275 3.77 19.41 0.55
CA MET A 275 3.62 17.96 0.45
C MET A 275 2.38 17.56 -0.36
N LEU A 276 1.21 18.15 -0.08
CA LEU A 276 -0.04 17.82 -0.76
C LEU A 276 -0.07 18.29 -2.22
N GLN A 277 0.51 19.45 -2.54
CA GLN A 277 0.66 19.88 -3.94
C GLN A 277 1.56 18.92 -4.73
N TYR A 278 2.62 18.39 -4.10
CA TYR A 278 3.46 17.37 -4.73
C TYR A 278 2.70 16.04 -4.93
N ALA A 279 1.83 15.67 -3.99
CA ALA A 279 0.89 14.54 -4.14
C ALA A 279 -0.17 14.74 -5.27
N GLY A 280 -0.20 15.91 -5.91
CA GLY A 280 -1.14 16.25 -6.99
C GLY A 280 -2.40 17.00 -6.54
N ALA A 281 -2.54 17.32 -5.25
CA ALA A 281 -3.71 18.03 -4.74
C ALA A 281 -3.70 19.51 -5.15
N ASN A 282 -4.78 19.97 -5.79
CA ASN A 282 -4.97 21.38 -6.15
C ASN A 282 -5.45 22.21 -4.94
N VAL A 283 -4.53 22.47 -4.01
CA VAL A 283 -4.77 23.19 -2.74
C VAL A 283 -3.79 24.35 -2.55
N ASN A 284 -4.13 25.29 -1.67
CA ASN A 284 -3.22 26.39 -1.30
C ASN A 284 -3.13 26.57 0.23
N LYS A 285 -2.07 27.24 0.69
CA LYS A 285 -1.78 27.39 2.13
C LYS A 285 -2.86 28.12 2.93
N MET A 286 -3.58 29.05 2.31
CA MET A 286 -4.64 29.80 3.00
C MET A 286 -5.89 28.93 3.17
N GLN A 287 -6.27 28.20 2.12
CA GLN A 287 -7.34 27.20 2.20
C GLN A 287 -7.05 26.18 3.31
N LEU A 288 -5.89 25.53 3.29
CA LEU A 288 -5.55 24.51 4.29
C LEU A 288 -5.41 25.11 5.70
N ALA A 289 -4.98 26.38 5.84
CA ALA A 289 -4.99 27.07 7.12
C ALA A 289 -6.40 27.31 7.67
N TYR A 290 -7.42 27.48 6.82
CA TYR A 290 -8.83 27.54 7.27
C TYR A 290 -9.42 26.14 7.54
N GLU A 291 -9.01 25.12 6.79
CA GLU A 291 -9.54 23.75 6.93
C GLU A 291 -8.92 22.94 8.08
N MET A 292 -7.68 23.24 8.50
CA MET A 292 -7.04 22.49 9.59
C MET A 292 -7.80 22.67 10.92
N PRO A 293 -7.98 21.58 11.71
CA PRO A 293 -8.75 21.63 12.94
C PRO A 293 -8.09 22.54 13.97
N ARG A 294 -8.90 23.10 14.88
CA ARG A 294 -8.46 24.06 15.91
C ARG A 294 -8.71 23.51 17.30
N SER A 295 -7.74 23.69 18.20
CA SER A 295 -7.79 23.16 19.56
C SER A 295 -6.83 23.93 20.46
N SER A 296 -7.06 23.91 21.78
CA SER A 296 -6.05 24.34 22.77
C SER A 296 -4.98 23.27 23.01
N ASN A 297 -5.19 22.04 22.53
CA ASN A 297 -4.23 20.93 22.59
C ASN A 297 -3.75 20.58 21.17
N PRO A 298 -2.44 20.70 20.88
CA PRO A 298 -1.89 20.56 19.53
C PRO A 298 -2.00 19.15 18.93
N GLU A 299 -2.22 18.11 19.77
CA GLU A 299 -2.47 16.73 19.33
C GLU A 299 -3.87 16.56 18.68
N TYR A 300 -4.76 17.57 18.80
CA TYR A 300 -6.12 17.58 18.25
C TYR A 300 -6.44 18.79 17.34
N GLY A 301 -5.54 19.77 17.20
CA GLY A 301 -5.75 20.91 16.31
C GLY A 301 -4.79 22.08 16.58
N TYR A 302 -4.72 23.03 15.64
CA TYR A 302 -3.84 24.18 15.72
C TYR A 302 -4.27 25.15 16.82
N ILE A 303 -3.30 25.54 17.66
CA ILE A 303 -3.51 26.48 18.77
C ILE A 303 -3.44 27.92 18.26
N GLY A 304 -4.48 28.71 18.53
CA GLY A 304 -4.57 30.10 18.10
C GLY A 304 -4.79 30.24 16.59
N GLN A 305 -4.19 31.27 15.97
CA GLN A 305 -4.31 31.57 14.55
C GLN A 305 -2.95 31.71 13.86
N PRO A 306 -2.70 31.05 12.71
CA PRO A 306 -1.40 31.09 12.03
C PRO A 306 -1.09 32.44 11.37
N TRP A 307 -2.09 33.32 11.24
CA TRP A 307 -2.00 34.65 10.63
C TRP A 307 -1.84 35.80 11.65
N ASP A 308 -1.92 35.54 12.97
CA ASP A 308 -1.72 36.54 14.01
C ASP A 308 -0.83 36.03 15.17
N SER A 309 -0.62 36.87 16.18
CA SER A 309 0.27 36.61 17.32
C SER A 309 -0.21 35.54 18.30
N THR A 310 -1.38 34.93 18.08
CA THR A 310 -1.90 33.84 18.93
C THR A 310 -1.48 32.45 18.47
N GLY A 311 -1.01 32.30 17.22
CA GLY A 311 -0.62 31.02 16.66
C GLY A 311 0.59 30.39 17.34
N ILE A 312 0.54 29.07 17.59
CA ILE A 312 1.64 28.33 18.22
C ILE A 312 2.08 27.14 17.35
N THR A 313 1.27 26.09 17.24
CA THR A 313 1.58 24.86 16.48
C THR A 313 0.35 23.94 16.33
N ILE A 314 0.48 22.92 15.51
CA ILE A 314 -0.37 21.72 15.37
C ILE A 314 0.54 20.50 15.21
N PHE A 315 0.13 19.31 15.67
CA PHE A 315 0.91 18.08 15.54
C PHE A 315 0.31 17.06 14.53
N PRO A 316 1.13 16.13 13.98
CA PRO A 316 0.74 15.16 12.94
C PRO A 316 -0.64 14.52 13.10
N ASN A 317 -0.94 13.92 14.25
CA ASN A 317 -2.20 13.25 14.54
C ASN A 317 -3.47 14.09 14.23
N ALA A 318 -3.40 15.41 14.43
CA ALA A 318 -4.52 16.33 14.14
C ALA A 318 -4.68 16.64 12.64
N LEU A 319 -3.63 16.42 11.84
CA LEU A 319 -3.61 16.67 10.39
C LEU A 319 -4.01 15.44 9.57
N MET A 320 -4.05 14.23 10.16
CA MET A 320 -4.24 12.96 9.44
C MET A 320 -5.42 12.98 8.46
N HIS A 321 -6.64 13.26 8.93
CA HIS A 321 -7.82 13.31 8.06
C HIS A 321 -7.80 14.45 7.02
N LEU A 322 -7.03 15.52 7.25
CA LEU A 322 -6.85 16.59 6.26
C LEU A 322 -5.89 16.13 5.15
N VAL A 323 -4.80 15.45 5.51
CA VAL A 323 -3.84 14.88 4.56
C VAL A 323 -4.52 13.78 3.74
N GLU A 324 -5.19 12.84 4.41
CA GLU A 324 -5.90 11.71 3.80
C GLU A 324 -6.97 12.16 2.79
N ARG A 325 -7.74 13.22 3.12
CA ARG A 325 -8.72 13.83 2.20
C ARG A 325 -8.10 14.27 0.86
N TYR A 326 -6.85 14.73 0.87
CA TYR A 326 -6.20 15.34 -0.29
C TYR A 326 -5.17 14.45 -1.00
N ALA A 327 -4.56 13.50 -0.30
CA ALA A 327 -3.60 12.53 -0.86
C ALA A 327 -4.19 11.13 -1.07
N GLY A 328 -5.36 10.82 -0.48
CA GLY A 328 -5.96 9.48 -0.49
C GLY A 328 -5.43 8.54 0.60
N SER A 329 -4.35 8.93 1.29
CA SER A 329 -3.75 8.23 2.43
C SER A 329 -3.04 9.23 3.35
N ALA A 330 -2.69 8.83 4.57
CA ALA A 330 -1.94 9.64 5.53
C ALA A 330 -1.14 8.75 6.49
N LYS A 331 0.06 9.18 6.86
CA LYS A 331 0.96 8.47 7.77
C LYS A 331 1.48 9.35 8.90
N ASP A 332 1.16 9.01 10.15
CA ASP A 332 1.78 9.63 11.32
C ASP A 332 3.07 8.90 11.65
N LEU A 333 4.20 9.50 11.26
CA LEU A 333 5.54 8.97 11.45
C LEU A 333 6.13 9.37 12.81
N THR A 334 5.32 9.94 13.72
CA THR A 334 5.79 10.43 15.02
C THR A 334 6.46 9.33 15.84
N GLY A 335 7.69 9.59 16.28
CA GLY A 335 8.47 8.67 17.10
C GLY A 335 9.30 7.64 16.32
N GLN A 336 9.11 7.52 15.00
CA GLN A 336 9.84 6.56 14.17
C GLN A 336 11.35 6.89 14.04
N GLY A 337 12.11 5.95 13.47
CA GLY A 337 13.53 6.15 13.14
C GLY A 337 13.75 6.96 11.86
N PHE A 338 15.02 7.24 11.54
CA PHE A 338 15.38 7.88 10.27
C PHE A 338 15.06 6.99 9.05
N ASP A 339 14.99 5.67 9.25
CA ASP A 339 14.50 4.70 8.26
C ASP A 339 13.09 5.03 7.74
N ALA A 340 12.19 5.56 8.58
CA ALA A 340 10.85 5.97 8.13
C ALA A 340 10.90 7.15 7.14
N ILE A 341 11.87 8.05 7.30
CA ILE A 341 12.12 9.12 6.33
C ILE A 341 12.70 8.54 5.05
N LYS A 342 13.73 7.67 5.15
CA LYS A 342 14.32 7.00 3.97
C LYS A 342 13.27 6.26 3.16
N TYR A 343 12.46 5.45 3.83
CA TYR A 343 11.36 4.68 3.28
C TYR A 343 10.42 5.55 2.43
N GLN A 344 9.93 6.66 2.97
CA GLN A 344 9.04 7.57 2.26
C GLN A 344 9.75 8.25 1.07
N ILE A 345 10.98 8.72 1.24
CA ILE A 345 11.76 9.28 0.13
C ILE A 345 11.99 8.25 -0.98
N ASN A 346 12.25 6.98 -0.66
CA ASN A 346 12.44 5.92 -1.66
C ASN A 346 11.14 5.52 -2.38
N LEU A 347 9.98 5.73 -1.76
CA LEU A 347 8.66 5.68 -2.42
C LEU A 347 8.33 6.95 -3.23
N GLY A 348 9.19 7.96 -3.17
CA GLY A 348 8.97 9.26 -3.82
C GLY A 348 8.04 10.20 -3.06
N HIS A 349 7.75 9.94 -1.78
CA HIS A 349 6.85 10.73 -0.94
C HIS A 349 7.63 11.68 0.00
N PRO A 350 7.42 13.01 -0.08
CA PRO A 350 8.09 13.95 0.82
C PRO A 350 7.52 13.90 2.24
N VAL A 351 8.35 14.21 3.24
CA VAL A 351 7.99 14.07 4.66
C VAL A 351 8.03 15.41 5.37
N VAL A 352 6.91 15.85 5.94
CA VAL A 352 6.87 17.04 6.79
C VAL A 352 7.36 16.67 8.19
N THR A 353 8.30 17.43 8.76
CA THR A 353 8.93 17.15 10.05
C THR A 353 9.00 18.38 10.96
N TRP A 354 8.75 18.20 12.26
CA TRP A 354 8.79 19.25 13.27
C TRP A 354 10.16 19.27 13.94
N ASN A 355 10.76 20.44 14.03
CA ASN A 355 12.13 20.62 14.50
C ASN A 355 12.22 21.85 15.42
N THR A 356 13.18 21.86 16.35
CA THR A 356 13.59 23.10 17.02
C THR A 356 14.69 23.78 16.20
N LEU A 357 14.38 24.91 15.57
CA LEU A 357 15.26 25.63 14.64
C LEU A 357 15.08 27.14 14.75
N TYR A 358 16.13 27.91 14.41
CA TYR A 358 16.13 29.39 14.46
C TYR A 358 15.76 30.02 15.82
N GLY A 359 15.79 29.23 16.91
CA GLY A 359 15.31 29.64 18.24
C GLY A 359 13.80 29.43 18.44
N PHE A 360 13.08 28.94 17.44
CA PHE A 360 11.67 28.54 17.56
C PHE A 360 11.58 27.16 18.21
N PRO A 361 10.66 26.95 19.18
CA PRO A 361 10.41 25.63 19.75
C PRO A 361 9.80 24.69 18.70
N TYR A 362 8.99 25.21 17.78
CA TYR A 362 8.36 24.48 16.69
C TYR A 362 8.70 25.14 15.35
N HIS A 363 9.22 24.36 14.41
CA HIS A 363 9.42 24.77 13.01
C HIS A 363 9.24 23.56 12.09
N ALA A 364 8.48 23.71 11.01
CA ALA A 364 8.18 22.63 10.09
C ALA A 364 9.01 22.70 8.80
N LEU A 365 9.65 21.58 8.47
CA LEU A 365 10.43 21.39 7.25
C LEU A 365 9.78 20.32 6.38
N VAL A 366 9.90 20.42 5.05
CA VAL A 366 9.56 19.32 4.13
C VAL A 366 10.84 18.64 3.69
N VAL A 367 11.13 17.45 4.22
CA VAL A 367 12.25 16.63 3.77
C VAL A 367 11.95 16.11 2.36
N THR A 368 12.89 16.34 1.44
CA THR A 368 12.79 15.97 0.02
C THR A 368 13.90 15.01 -0.41
N GLY A 369 14.88 14.71 0.44
CA GLY A 369 15.94 13.75 0.12
C GLY A 369 16.95 13.55 1.24
N TYR A 370 17.84 12.59 1.05
CA TYR A 370 18.97 12.33 1.93
C TYR A 370 20.16 11.77 1.13
N ASP A 371 21.37 11.90 1.68
CA ASP A 371 22.54 11.12 1.28
C ASP A 371 23.20 10.45 2.51
N GLN A 372 24.46 10.03 2.42
CA GLN A 372 25.18 9.43 3.55
C GLN A 372 25.46 10.42 4.71
N ASN A 373 25.37 11.74 4.47
CA ASN A 373 25.83 12.80 5.38
C ASN A 373 24.74 13.84 5.72
N TYR A 374 23.81 14.11 4.79
CA TYR A 374 22.88 15.24 4.81
C TYR A 374 21.42 14.83 4.63
N VAL A 375 20.54 15.65 5.19
CA VAL A 375 19.10 15.69 4.90
C VAL A 375 18.82 16.95 4.08
N TYR A 376 18.10 16.80 2.98
CA TYR A 376 17.68 17.87 2.08
C TYR A 376 16.21 18.23 2.33
N TYR A 377 15.88 19.52 2.38
CA TYR A 377 14.54 19.96 2.75
C TYR A 377 14.16 21.33 2.16
N ASN A 378 12.87 21.54 1.94
CA ASN A 378 12.28 22.86 1.69
C ASN A 378 11.90 23.52 3.03
N ASP A 379 12.27 24.80 3.18
CA ASP A 379 11.98 25.62 4.36
C ASP A 379 11.09 26.82 3.98
N CYS A 380 9.88 26.86 4.55
CA CYS A 380 8.89 27.91 4.29
C CYS A 380 9.13 29.23 5.04
N TRP A 381 10.00 29.23 6.05
CA TRP A 381 10.42 30.42 6.78
C TRP A 381 11.58 31.12 6.06
N ALA A 382 12.59 30.35 5.66
CA ALA A 382 13.73 30.84 4.88
C ALA A 382 13.37 31.11 3.40
N ASN A 383 12.29 30.48 2.91
CA ASN A 383 11.92 30.43 1.48
C ASN A 383 13.06 29.90 0.61
N GLN A 384 13.67 28.78 1.04
CA GLN A 384 14.81 28.14 0.37
C GLN A 384 14.72 26.62 0.47
N THR A 385 15.28 25.93 -0.53
CA THR A 385 15.70 24.53 -0.38
C THR A 385 17.10 24.52 0.24
N LEU A 386 17.27 23.76 1.32
CA LEU A 386 18.45 23.75 2.17
C LEU A 386 18.86 22.29 2.48
N GLN A 387 20.01 22.16 3.15
CA GLN A 387 20.46 20.89 3.71
C GLN A 387 21.05 21.09 5.11
N MET A 388 21.02 20.05 5.94
CA MET A 388 21.76 19.99 7.20
C MET A 388 22.30 18.59 7.45
N GLY A 389 23.35 18.44 8.26
CA GLY A 389 23.93 17.12 8.52
C GLY A 389 22.94 16.21 9.25
N ILE A 390 22.93 14.90 8.96
CA ILE A 390 21.95 13.94 9.52
C ILE A 390 21.91 13.98 11.05
N ASN A 391 23.06 14.04 11.72
CA ASN A 391 23.12 14.16 13.18
C ASN A 391 22.53 15.48 13.69
N GLN A 392 22.69 16.58 12.96
CA GLN A 392 22.08 17.87 13.30
C GLN A 392 20.55 17.81 13.13
N PHE A 393 20.08 17.24 12.01
CA PHE A 393 18.66 17.00 11.76
C PHE A 393 18.04 16.15 12.86
N ILE A 394 18.60 14.96 13.13
CA ILE A 394 18.10 14.03 14.15
C ILE A 394 18.09 14.70 15.54
N ASN A 395 19.09 15.51 15.89
CA ASN A 395 19.10 16.24 17.15
C ASN A 395 17.96 17.26 17.24
N ASN A 396 17.70 18.04 16.19
CA ASN A 396 16.61 19.02 16.15
C ASN A 396 15.22 18.35 16.10
N TRP A 397 15.12 17.17 15.48
CA TRP A 397 13.89 16.38 15.37
C TRP A 397 13.56 15.63 16.68
N ASN A 398 14.60 15.15 17.39
CA ASN A 398 14.47 14.52 18.70
C ASN A 398 13.84 15.45 19.75
N THR A 399 14.12 16.77 19.72
CA THR A 399 13.49 17.73 20.67
C THR A 399 11.97 17.82 20.48
N GLN A 400 11.46 17.43 19.30
CA GLN A 400 10.05 17.46 18.93
C GLN A 400 9.38 16.10 18.93
N ASN A 401 9.89 15.15 19.74
CA ASN A 401 9.43 13.76 19.83
C ASN A 401 9.46 13.03 18.47
N ARG A 402 10.33 13.45 17.54
CA ARG A 402 10.38 12.97 16.16
C ARG A 402 9.03 13.04 15.44
N ARG A 403 8.27 14.12 15.64
CA ARG A 403 7.01 14.35 14.93
C ARG A 403 7.26 14.49 13.43
N ALA A 404 6.52 13.72 12.65
CA ALA A 404 6.57 13.75 11.19
C ALA A 404 5.25 13.23 10.59
N ILE A 405 4.89 13.72 9.40
CA ILE A 405 3.72 13.26 8.64
C ILE A 405 4.09 13.10 7.16
N SER A 406 3.52 12.07 6.52
CA SER A 406 3.56 11.84 5.08
C SER A 406 2.24 11.21 4.62
N TYR A 407 2.20 10.57 3.45
CA TYR A 407 1.03 9.89 2.90
C TYR A 407 1.34 8.48 2.37
#